data_AF-A0A1Q3UGU7-F1
#
_entry.id   AF-A0A1Q3UGU7-F1
#
_cell.length_a   1.000
_cell.length_b   1.000
_cell.length_c   1.000
_cell.angle_alpha   90.00
_cell.angle_beta   90.00
_cell.angle_gamma   90.00
#
_symmetry.space_group_name_H-M   'P 1'
#
loop_
_entity.id
_entity.type
_entity.pdbx_description
1 polymer ?
#
loop_
_entity_poly.entity_id
_entity_poly.type
_entity_poly.pdbx_seq_one_letter_code
_entity_poly.pdbx_strand_id
1 'polypeptide(L)'
;MTLLIYLVDACLLYAMLNIVKLVVKMQGITLLKSKFTLMRTLLVALVAFCVSCVAQAQNSVQGKVMEYQTRIAIAGVSIENVNNHHTVVNNAGGNFSITAKSGDILIFKVPAYQPDTVLVTRTSSIEVFLIPVTRMLKAVNVTTTTTSNMSTYYDPEFHGQPVVYARDKDLNLKGGIVWRIPYWKKDQKKKDKIAALEQRYAVMEQIDRVFQQKNLSQYITLGEADMKNFIALYTPTPEMVTSKKFDLVTYLNDCLKQYRALPPEKRQPPPDLFPGANP
;
A
#
# COMPACT_ATOMS: atom_id res chain seq x y z
N MET A 1 83.48 62.57 -28.38
CA MET A 1 83.21 61.63 -27.27
C MET A 1 82.03 62.09 -26.41
N THR A 2 81.90 63.37 -26.10
CA THR A 2 80.80 63.96 -25.30
C THR A 2 79.40 63.77 -25.89
N LEU A 3 79.20 63.97 -27.20
CA LEU A 3 77.87 63.87 -27.85
C LEU A 3 77.24 62.48 -27.80
N LEU A 4 78.05 61.42 -27.83
CA LEU A 4 77.57 60.03 -27.78
C LEU A 4 77.08 59.66 -26.38
N ILE A 5 77.69 60.22 -25.33
CA ILE A 5 77.31 60.00 -23.93
C ILE A 5 75.95 60.65 -23.65
N TYR A 6 75.75 61.90 -24.09
CA TYR A 6 74.45 62.58 -23.93
C TYR A 6 73.30 61.89 -24.68
N LEU A 7 73.58 61.26 -25.82
CA LEU A 7 72.58 60.50 -26.58
C LEU A 7 72.20 59.18 -25.89
N VAL A 8 73.17 58.50 -25.29
CA VAL A 8 72.93 57.27 -24.51
C VAL A 8 72.16 57.58 -23.22
N ASP A 9 72.52 58.66 -22.52
CA ASP A 9 71.82 59.10 -21.30
C ASP A 9 70.38 59.56 -21.59
N ALA A 10 70.15 60.32 -22.67
CA ALA A 10 68.80 60.74 -23.07
C ALA A 10 67.92 59.53 -23.47
N CYS A 11 68.50 58.53 -24.13
CA CYS A 11 67.80 57.31 -24.53
C CYS A 11 67.44 56.44 -23.31
N LEU A 12 68.35 56.31 -22.35
CA LEU A 12 68.11 55.64 -21.07
C LEU A 12 67.01 56.36 -20.27
N LEU A 13 67.03 57.69 -20.21
CA LEU A 13 66.01 58.46 -19.49
C LEU A 13 64.61 58.30 -20.12
N TYR A 14 64.54 58.31 -21.46
CA TYR A 14 63.27 58.12 -22.18
C TYR A 14 62.73 56.69 -22.01
N ALA A 15 63.60 55.69 -22.08
CA ALA A 15 63.24 54.30 -21.84
C ALA A 15 62.71 54.09 -20.41
N MET A 16 63.38 54.67 -19.41
CA MET A 16 62.95 54.61 -18.00
C MET A 16 61.60 55.29 -17.80
N LEU A 17 61.36 56.46 -18.40
CA LEU A 17 60.08 57.17 -18.29
C LEU A 17 58.92 56.36 -18.91
N ASN A 18 59.18 55.66 -20.02
CA ASN A 18 58.16 54.86 -20.70
C ASN A 18 57.84 53.57 -19.92
N ILE A 19 58.85 52.94 -19.31
CA ILE A 19 58.66 51.78 -18.42
C ILE A 19 57.85 52.18 -17.19
N VAL A 20 58.16 53.33 -16.57
CA VAL A 20 57.38 53.84 -15.41
C VAL A 20 55.92 54.11 -15.79
N LYS A 21 55.66 54.74 -16.96
CA LYS A 21 54.28 54.93 -17.46
C LYS A 21 53.56 53.59 -17.72
N LEU A 22 54.26 52.58 -18.22
CA LEU A 22 53.70 51.25 -18.45
C LEU A 22 53.35 50.55 -17.14
N VAL A 23 54.25 50.60 -16.15
CA VAL A 23 54.04 50.01 -14.82
C VAL A 23 52.85 50.66 -14.11
N VAL A 24 52.75 52.00 -14.12
CA VAL A 24 51.60 52.72 -13.55
C VAL A 24 50.29 52.37 -14.27
N LYS A 25 50.31 52.25 -15.61
CA LYS A 25 49.14 51.84 -16.41
C LYS A 25 48.72 50.40 -16.12
N MET A 26 49.67 49.47 -15.94
CA MET A 26 49.39 48.09 -15.55
C MET A 26 48.78 48.00 -14.14
N GLN A 27 49.30 48.76 -13.18
CA GLN A 27 48.74 48.81 -11.82
C GLN A 27 47.28 49.30 -11.80
N GLY A 28 46.95 50.33 -12.61
CA GLY A 28 45.57 50.82 -12.74
C GLY A 28 44.59 49.80 -13.33
N ILE A 29 45.01 49.03 -14.33
CA ILE A 29 44.17 47.98 -14.96
C ILE A 29 43.92 46.83 -13.98
N THR A 30 44.90 46.47 -13.16
CA THR A 30 44.76 45.41 -12.15
C THR A 30 43.77 45.80 -11.05
N LEU A 31 43.80 47.05 -10.58
CA LEU A 31 42.86 47.57 -9.59
C LEU A 31 41.42 47.64 -10.13
N LEU A 32 41.24 48.01 -11.40
CA LEU A 32 39.93 48.05 -12.04
C LEU A 32 39.33 46.65 -12.21
N LYS A 33 40.14 45.66 -12.61
CA LYS A 33 39.73 44.25 -12.69
C LYS A 33 39.34 43.71 -11.32
N SER A 34 40.09 44.01 -10.26
CA SER A 34 39.77 43.60 -8.89
C SER A 34 38.43 44.16 -8.41
N LYS A 35 38.15 45.44 -8.65
CA LYS A 35 36.87 46.07 -8.28
C LYS A 35 35.69 45.47 -9.06
N PHE A 36 35.89 45.15 -10.35
CA PHE A 36 34.85 44.54 -11.18
C PHE A 36 34.54 43.10 -10.76
N THR A 37 35.56 42.32 -10.35
CA THR A 37 35.38 40.97 -9.78
C THR A 37 34.68 41.02 -8.41
N LEU A 38 35.01 42.01 -7.58
CA LEU A 38 34.38 42.22 -6.27
C LEU A 38 32.90 42.64 -6.42
N MET A 39 32.59 43.49 -7.39
CA MET A 39 31.21 43.88 -7.71
C MET A 39 30.38 42.73 -8.29
N ARG A 40 30.96 41.87 -9.14
CA ARG A 40 30.29 40.65 -9.65
C ARG A 40 30.00 39.65 -8.54
N THR A 41 30.95 39.43 -7.63
CA THR A 41 30.74 38.50 -6.50
C THR A 41 29.67 39.01 -5.52
N LEU A 42 29.64 40.32 -5.26
CA LEU A 42 28.58 40.95 -4.45
C LEU A 42 27.20 40.85 -5.11
N LEU A 43 27.12 41.03 -6.43
CA LEU A 43 25.87 40.90 -7.18
C LEU A 43 25.37 39.44 -7.21
N VAL A 44 26.26 38.47 -7.38
CA VAL A 44 25.91 37.04 -7.31
C VAL A 44 25.46 36.65 -5.90
N ALA A 45 26.10 37.17 -4.85
CA ALA A 45 25.68 36.94 -3.47
C ALA A 45 24.31 37.56 -3.17
N LEU A 46 24.04 38.77 -3.67
CA LEU A 46 22.74 39.43 -3.55
C LEU A 46 21.64 38.64 -4.26
N VAL A 47 21.90 38.17 -5.49
CA VAL A 47 20.95 37.33 -6.23
C VAL A 47 20.70 36.00 -5.51
N ALA A 48 21.74 35.35 -4.98
CA ALA A 48 21.60 34.13 -4.19
C ALA A 48 20.76 34.35 -2.92
N PHE A 49 20.96 35.46 -2.22
CA PHE A 49 20.17 35.85 -1.05
C PHE A 49 18.69 36.10 -1.41
N CYS A 50 18.43 36.78 -2.53
CA CYS A 50 17.08 36.99 -3.07
C CYS A 50 16.37 35.68 -3.46
N VAL A 51 17.09 34.70 -4.01
CA VAL A 51 16.51 33.38 -4.34
C VAL A 51 16.15 32.60 -3.06
N SER A 52 16.90 32.78 -1.97
CA SER A 52 16.69 32.08 -0.70
C SER A 52 15.40 32.52 0.01
N CYS A 53 15.06 33.80 -0.07
CA CYS A 53 13.84 34.32 0.56
C CYS A 53 12.55 33.93 -0.18
N VAL A 54 12.60 33.70 -1.50
CA VAL A 54 11.44 33.19 -2.26
C VAL A 54 11.14 31.72 -1.92
N ALA A 55 12.15 30.93 -1.53
CA ALA A 55 11.98 29.52 -1.16
C ALA A 55 11.20 29.32 0.16
N GLN A 56 11.11 30.34 1.02
CA GLN A 56 10.38 30.29 2.30
C GLN A 56 8.88 30.57 2.15
N ALA A 57 8.39 30.99 0.97
CA ALA A 57 6.99 31.31 0.71
C ALA A 57 6.18 30.11 0.18
N GLN A 58 6.45 28.90 0.68
CA GLN A 58 5.66 27.72 0.33
C GLN A 58 4.32 27.79 1.08
N ASN A 59 3.23 28.04 0.33
CA ASN A 59 1.86 28.02 0.87
C ASN A 59 1.55 26.60 1.38
N SER A 60 1.79 26.38 2.67
CA SER A 60 1.45 25.16 3.38
C SER A 60 0.24 25.41 4.28
N VAL A 61 -0.74 24.52 4.19
CA VAL A 61 -1.89 24.47 5.08
C VAL A 61 -1.52 23.51 6.21
N GLN A 62 -1.64 23.99 7.43
CA GLN A 62 -1.40 23.20 8.63
C GLN A 62 -2.73 22.94 9.32
N GLY A 63 -2.81 21.87 10.09
CA GLY A 63 -4.04 21.56 10.79
C GLY A 63 -3.96 20.33 11.65
N LYS A 64 -5.10 19.98 12.23
CA LYS A 64 -5.25 18.81 13.10
C LYS A 64 -6.49 18.01 12.72
N VAL A 65 -6.35 16.70 12.66
CA VAL A 65 -7.45 15.76 12.42
C VAL A 65 -7.87 15.12 13.73
N MET A 66 -9.17 15.17 14.02
CA MET A 66 -9.77 14.66 15.25
C MET A 66 -11.03 13.84 14.93
N GLU A 67 -11.43 12.99 15.87
CA GLU A 67 -12.71 12.30 15.80
C GLU A 67 -13.86 13.24 16.21
N TYR A 68 -14.97 13.20 15.47
CA TYR A 68 -16.10 14.12 15.68
C TYR A 68 -16.71 14.03 17.08
N GLN A 69 -16.88 12.83 17.63
CA GLN A 69 -17.55 12.63 18.93
C GLN A 69 -16.60 12.82 20.12
N THR A 70 -15.48 12.11 20.12
CA THR A 70 -14.55 12.06 21.26
C THR A 70 -13.56 13.21 21.27
N ARG A 71 -13.39 13.92 20.14
CA ARG A 71 -12.34 14.92 19.89
C ARG A 71 -10.91 14.39 20.10
N ILE A 72 -10.74 13.07 20.07
CA ILE A 72 -9.43 12.44 20.15
C ILE A 72 -8.71 12.65 18.82
N ALA A 73 -7.41 12.95 18.89
CA ALA A 73 -6.58 13.10 17.71
C ALA A 73 -6.41 11.76 16.98
N ILE A 74 -6.62 11.76 15.66
CA ILE A 74 -6.50 10.55 14.84
C ILE A 74 -5.13 10.58 14.17
N ALA A 75 -4.34 9.52 14.33
CA ALA A 75 -3.03 9.37 13.68
C ALA A 75 -3.14 8.56 12.38
N GLY A 76 -2.19 8.73 11.46
CA GLY A 76 -2.11 7.95 10.23
C GLY A 76 -3.15 8.30 9.17
N VAL A 77 -3.74 9.49 9.22
CA VAL A 77 -4.70 9.98 8.23
C VAL A 77 -3.94 10.40 6.97
N SER A 78 -4.32 9.83 5.83
CA SER A 78 -3.81 10.19 4.51
C SER A 78 -4.56 11.41 4.00
N ILE A 79 -3.83 12.48 3.71
CA ILE A 79 -4.36 13.77 3.27
C ILE A 79 -3.87 14.00 1.85
N GLU A 80 -4.79 14.04 0.91
CA GLU A 80 -4.52 14.16 -0.52
C GLU A 80 -5.08 15.48 -1.03
N ASN A 81 -4.26 16.29 -1.71
CA ASN A 81 -4.75 17.44 -2.46
C ASN A 81 -5.09 17.01 -3.89
N VAL A 82 -6.35 17.19 -4.28
CA VAL A 82 -6.87 16.74 -5.58
C VAL A 82 -6.23 17.49 -6.75
N ASN A 83 -5.87 18.76 -6.54
CA ASN A 83 -5.41 19.63 -7.62
C ASN A 83 -3.93 19.40 -7.97
N ASN A 84 -3.09 19.06 -6.98
CA ASN A 84 -1.65 18.85 -7.19
C ASN A 84 -1.19 17.40 -6.96
N HIS A 85 -2.12 16.49 -6.62
CA HIS A 85 -1.89 15.08 -6.30
C HIS A 85 -0.86 14.83 -5.19
N HIS A 86 -0.54 15.84 -4.39
CA HIS A 86 0.38 15.71 -3.29
C HIS A 86 -0.31 15.05 -2.10
N THR A 87 0.33 14.05 -1.51
CA THR A 87 -0.21 13.29 -0.38
C THR A 87 0.73 13.36 0.82
N VAL A 88 0.16 13.61 2.00
CA VAL A 88 0.89 13.66 3.27
C VAL A 88 0.13 12.83 4.31
N VAL A 89 0.85 12.21 5.24
CA VAL A 89 0.27 11.49 6.37
C VAL A 89 0.46 12.33 7.64
N ASN A 90 -0.55 12.41 8.48
CA ASN A 90 -0.48 13.16 9.73
C ASN A 90 0.29 12.43 10.85
N ASN A 91 0.75 13.19 11.83
CA ASN A 91 1.54 12.68 12.97
C ASN A 91 0.67 12.01 14.03
N ALA A 92 1.31 11.36 15.01
CA ALA A 92 0.64 10.72 16.16
C ALA A 92 -0.29 11.66 16.96
N GLY A 93 0.05 12.96 17.00
CA GLY A 93 -0.79 13.99 17.64
C GLY A 93 -1.93 14.52 16.77
N GLY A 94 -2.19 13.93 15.59
CA GLY A 94 -3.22 14.36 14.65
C GLY A 94 -2.83 15.52 13.74
N ASN A 95 -1.65 16.12 13.94
CA ASN A 95 -1.20 17.32 13.23
C ASN A 95 -0.67 16.98 11.83
N PHE A 96 -0.97 17.84 10.85
CA PHE A 96 -0.48 17.72 9.48
C PHE A 96 -0.02 19.06 8.90
N SER A 97 0.80 18.99 7.85
CA SER A 97 1.22 20.13 7.04
C SER A 97 1.28 19.69 5.58
N ILE A 98 0.51 20.33 4.70
CA ILE A 98 0.44 19.99 3.27
C ILE A 98 0.51 21.25 2.42
N THR A 99 1.29 21.20 1.33
CA THR A 99 1.38 22.30 0.37
C THR A 99 0.09 22.39 -0.44
N ALA A 100 -0.69 23.45 -0.24
CA ALA A 100 -1.98 23.68 -0.88
C ALA A 100 -2.27 25.18 -1.01
N LYS A 101 -2.95 25.56 -2.09
CA LYS A 101 -3.37 26.94 -2.35
C LYS A 101 -4.81 27.16 -1.93
N SER A 102 -5.19 28.43 -1.71
CA SER A 102 -6.60 28.78 -1.51
C SER A 102 -7.40 28.39 -2.75
N GLY A 103 -8.50 27.67 -2.55
CA GLY A 103 -9.33 27.08 -3.61
C GLY A 103 -9.03 25.59 -3.89
N ASP A 104 -7.96 25.03 -3.31
CA ASP A 104 -7.68 23.59 -3.44
C ASP A 104 -8.59 22.75 -2.56
N ILE A 105 -8.78 21.49 -2.96
CA ILE A 105 -9.62 20.52 -2.26
C ILE A 105 -8.71 19.46 -1.63
N LEU A 106 -8.85 19.29 -0.30
CA LEU A 106 -8.15 18.26 0.47
C LEU A 106 -9.11 17.12 0.81
N ILE A 107 -8.70 15.89 0.54
CA ILE A 107 -9.44 14.68 0.91
C ILE A 107 -8.69 13.97 2.04
N PHE A 108 -9.41 13.68 3.12
CA PHE A 108 -8.90 12.99 4.31
C PHE A 108 -9.39 11.55 4.30
N LYS A 109 -8.47 10.59 4.32
CA LYS A 109 -8.77 9.15 4.26
C LYS A 109 -8.04 8.40 5.36
N VAL A 110 -8.76 7.60 6.13
CA VAL A 110 -8.19 6.68 7.12
C VAL A 110 -9.13 5.47 7.29
N PRO A 111 -8.60 4.26 7.53
CA PRO A 111 -9.43 3.10 7.86
C PRO A 111 -10.32 3.37 9.08
N ALA A 112 -11.51 2.76 9.12
CA ALA A 112 -12.52 2.92 10.17
C ALA A 112 -13.22 4.29 10.27
N TYR A 113 -12.92 5.26 9.40
CA TYR A 113 -13.64 6.56 9.34
C TYR A 113 -14.19 6.86 7.94
N GLN A 114 -15.15 7.77 7.88
CA GLN A 114 -15.74 8.26 6.63
C GLN A 114 -14.76 9.26 6.02
N PRO A 115 -14.41 9.11 4.73
CA PRO A 115 -13.58 10.10 4.07
C PRO A 115 -14.33 11.42 3.99
N ASP A 116 -13.63 12.50 4.32
CA ASP A 116 -14.17 13.85 4.29
C ASP A 116 -13.36 14.74 3.36
N THR A 117 -13.99 15.79 2.84
CA THR A 117 -13.43 16.67 1.83
C THR A 117 -13.55 18.12 2.29
N VAL A 118 -12.43 18.83 2.36
CA VAL A 118 -12.37 20.21 2.87
C VAL A 118 -11.81 21.13 1.79
N LEU A 119 -12.52 22.24 1.56
CA LEU A 119 -12.07 23.32 0.70
C LEU A 119 -11.11 24.23 1.48
N VAL A 120 -9.91 24.44 0.94
CA VAL A 120 -8.92 25.37 1.51
C VAL A 120 -9.37 26.81 1.24
N THR A 121 -9.85 27.51 2.26
CA THR A 121 -10.26 28.93 2.12
C THR A 121 -9.15 29.90 2.53
N ARG A 122 -8.24 29.47 3.42
CA ARG A 122 -7.12 30.25 3.96
C ARG A 122 -5.94 29.32 4.27
N THR A 123 -4.73 29.85 4.29
CA THR A 123 -3.49 29.13 4.67
C THR A 123 -3.28 29.05 6.20
N SER A 124 -4.34 29.25 6.99
CA SER A 124 -4.32 29.17 8.45
C SER A 124 -4.48 27.75 8.97
N SER A 125 -4.25 27.54 10.27
CA SER A 125 -4.51 26.26 10.94
C SER A 125 -5.98 25.84 10.80
N ILE A 126 -6.24 24.64 10.28
CA ILE A 126 -7.59 24.06 10.15
C ILE A 126 -7.79 22.86 11.08
N GLU A 127 -9.00 22.71 11.60
CA GLU A 127 -9.43 21.53 12.36
C GLU A 127 -10.41 20.72 11.52
N VAL A 128 -10.15 19.42 11.39
CA VAL A 128 -10.97 18.50 10.59
C VAL A 128 -11.48 17.38 11.48
N PHE A 129 -12.78 17.13 11.42
CA PHE A 129 -13.44 16.13 12.25
C PHE A 129 -13.93 14.97 11.39
N LEU A 130 -13.36 13.79 11.60
CA LEU A 130 -13.80 12.58 10.90
C LEU A 130 -14.83 11.82 11.72
N ILE A 131 -15.80 11.23 11.01
CA ILE A 131 -16.88 10.44 11.62
C ILE A 131 -16.47 8.96 11.54
N PRO A 132 -16.49 8.21 12.66
CA PRO A 132 -16.20 6.78 12.63
C PRO A 132 -17.28 6.05 11.83
N VAL A 133 -16.89 5.10 10.99
CA VAL A 133 -17.82 4.29 10.20
C VAL A 133 -17.93 2.92 10.83
N THR A 134 -19.09 2.65 11.41
CA THR A 134 -19.48 1.31 11.81
C THR A 134 -19.95 0.54 10.57
N ARG A 135 -19.03 -0.14 9.87
CA ARG A 135 -19.41 -1.07 8.80
C ARG A 135 -19.92 -2.36 9.42
N MET A 136 -21.22 -2.46 9.70
CA MET A 136 -21.84 -3.77 9.80
C MET A 136 -21.75 -4.44 8.43
N LEU A 137 -20.99 -5.52 8.33
CA LEU A 137 -20.95 -6.33 7.13
C LEU A 137 -22.37 -6.81 6.84
N LYS A 138 -22.91 -6.46 5.66
CA LYS A 138 -24.17 -7.05 5.21
C LYS A 138 -23.97 -8.56 5.19
N ALA A 139 -24.92 -9.29 5.76
CA ALA A 139 -24.96 -10.74 5.64
C ALA A 139 -24.74 -11.09 4.17
N VAL A 140 -23.63 -11.79 3.91
CA VAL A 140 -23.35 -12.31 2.58
C VAL A 140 -24.40 -13.38 2.38
N ASN A 141 -25.48 -13.03 1.69
CA ASN A 141 -26.38 -14.05 1.19
C ASN A 141 -25.54 -14.83 0.20
N VAL A 142 -25.08 -16.01 0.60
CA VAL A 142 -24.47 -16.97 -0.30
C VAL A 142 -25.63 -17.46 -1.18
N THR A 143 -26.08 -16.62 -2.11
CA THR A 143 -26.63 -17.15 -3.35
C THR A 143 -25.51 -18.00 -3.88
N THR A 144 -25.68 -19.32 -3.80
CA THR A 144 -24.94 -20.24 -4.63
C THR A 144 -24.91 -19.58 -6.00
N THR A 145 -23.73 -19.20 -6.46
CA THR A 145 -23.55 -18.82 -7.85
C THR A 145 -23.70 -20.14 -8.60
N THR A 146 -24.93 -20.68 -8.65
CA THR A 146 -25.34 -21.66 -9.63
C THR A 146 -24.93 -21.00 -10.92
N THR A 147 -23.92 -21.59 -11.53
CA THR A 147 -22.97 -20.95 -12.40
C THR A 147 -23.68 -20.36 -13.62
N SER A 148 -24.27 -19.17 -13.50
CA SER A 148 -25.10 -18.58 -14.55
C SER A 148 -24.27 -18.20 -15.78
N ASN A 149 -22.95 -18.10 -15.58
CA ASN A 149 -21.96 -17.82 -16.61
C ASN A 149 -21.18 -19.08 -17.04
N MET A 150 -21.43 -20.26 -16.45
CA MET A 150 -21.06 -21.51 -17.07
C MET A 150 -22.22 -21.87 -17.96
N SER A 151 -21.97 -21.99 -19.25
CA SER A 151 -22.96 -22.56 -20.15
C SER A 151 -23.37 -23.93 -19.59
N THR A 152 -24.59 -24.03 -19.03
CA THR A 152 -25.21 -25.29 -18.61
C THR A 152 -25.60 -26.15 -19.80
N TYR A 153 -25.23 -25.73 -21.02
CA TYR A 153 -25.32 -26.51 -22.22
C TYR A 153 -24.47 -27.77 -22.08
N TYR A 154 -25.12 -28.82 -21.62
CA TYR A 154 -24.64 -30.19 -21.59
C TYR A 154 -25.34 -30.92 -22.74
N ASP A 155 -24.54 -31.43 -23.68
CA ASP A 155 -25.06 -32.25 -24.78
C ASP A 155 -25.07 -33.72 -24.31
N PRO A 156 -26.24 -34.36 -24.13
CA PRO A 156 -26.32 -35.73 -23.62
C PRO A 156 -25.64 -36.77 -24.50
N GLU A 157 -25.51 -36.50 -25.81
CA GLU A 157 -24.82 -37.39 -26.75
C GLU A 157 -23.30 -37.17 -26.77
N PHE A 158 -22.80 -36.16 -26.04
CA PHE A 158 -21.36 -35.95 -25.89
C PHE A 158 -20.78 -36.94 -24.89
N HIS A 159 -20.27 -38.04 -25.42
CA HIS A 159 -19.52 -39.05 -24.66
C HIS A 159 -17.99 -38.91 -24.82
N GLY A 160 -17.50 -37.68 -25.04
CA GLY A 160 -16.07 -37.41 -25.22
C GLY A 160 -15.57 -37.45 -26.68
N GLN A 161 -16.47 -37.41 -27.65
CA GLN A 161 -16.13 -37.43 -29.09
C GLN A 161 -15.51 -36.09 -29.54
N PRO A 162 -14.49 -36.08 -30.42
CA PRO A 162 -13.84 -34.85 -30.87
C PRO A 162 -14.73 -33.97 -31.77
N VAL A 163 -15.75 -34.58 -32.40
CA VAL A 163 -16.69 -33.90 -33.29
C VAL A 163 -18.08 -34.40 -32.96
N VAL A 164 -19.03 -33.47 -32.80
CA VAL A 164 -20.46 -33.76 -32.61
C VAL A 164 -21.29 -32.79 -33.47
N TYR A 165 -22.52 -33.15 -33.81
CA TYR A 165 -23.43 -32.23 -34.50
C TYR A 165 -23.83 -31.06 -33.60
N ALA A 166 -23.95 -29.86 -34.17
CA ALA A 166 -24.40 -28.69 -33.43
C ALA A 166 -25.90 -28.79 -33.12
N ARG A 167 -26.26 -28.68 -31.84
CA ARG A 167 -27.65 -28.67 -31.36
C ARG A 167 -27.97 -27.32 -30.69
N ASP A 168 -29.25 -26.98 -30.64
CA ASP A 168 -29.74 -25.83 -29.87
C ASP A 168 -29.98 -26.19 -28.39
N LYS A 169 -30.47 -25.24 -27.58
CA LYS A 169 -30.75 -25.46 -26.16
C LYS A 169 -31.80 -26.55 -25.90
N ASP A 170 -32.67 -26.82 -26.88
CA ASP A 170 -33.75 -27.81 -26.82
C ASP A 170 -33.34 -29.15 -27.47
N LEU A 171 -32.04 -29.34 -27.73
CA LEU A 171 -31.41 -30.55 -28.30
C LEU A 171 -31.76 -30.84 -29.77
N ASN A 172 -32.36 -29.88 -30.48
CA ASN A 172 -32.66 -30.02 -31.90
C ASN A 172 -31.42 -29.76 -32.75
N LEU A 173 -31.30 -30.46 -33.88
CA LEU A 173 -30.24 -30.25 -34.86
C LEU A 173 -30.33 -28.82 -35.42
N LYS A 174 -29.35 -27.99 -35.07
CA LYS A 174 -29.24 -26.60 -35.56
C LYS A 174 -28.56 -26.52 -36.94
N GLY A 175 -27.90 -27.61 -37.34
CA GLY A 175 -27.01 -27.66 -38.49
C GLY A 175 -25.60 -27.18 -38.14
N GLY A 176 -24.60 -27.81 -38.75
CA GLY A 176 -23.18 -27.59 -38.45
C GLY A 176 -22.57 -28.67 -37.53
N ILE A 177 -21.25 -28.59 -37.36
CA ILE A 177 -20.45 -29.51 -36.55
C ILE A 177 -19.66 -28.72 -35.51
N VAL A 178 -19.67 -29.19 -34.27
CA VAL A 178 -18.89 -28.64 -33.17
C VAL A 178 -17.61 -29.45 -33.05
N TRP A 179 -16.49 -28.81 -33.34
CA TRP A 179 -15.16 -29.38 -33.16
C TRP A 179 -14.66 -29.07 -31.76
N ARG A 180 -14.48 -30.11 -30.94
CA ARG A 180 -13.95 -29.98 -29.58
C ARG A 180 -12.49 -30.41 -29.61
N ILE A 181 -11.62 -29.46 -29.88
CA ILE A 181 -10.18 -29.68 -29.89
C ILE A 181 -9.71 -29.76 -28.43
N PRO A 182 -9.29 -30.94 -27.93
CA PRO A 182 -8.85 -31.06 -26.54
C PRO A 182 -7.56 -30.26 -26.35
N TYR A 183 -7.59 -29.23 -25.50
CA TYR A 183 -6.38 -28.47 -25.18
C TYR A 183 -5.59 -29.21 -24.09
N TRP A 184 -4.78 -30.16 -24.54
CA TRP A 184 -3.93 -31.14 -23.83
C TRP A 184 -3.23 -30.75 -22.52
N LYS A 185 -3.01 -29.46 -22.20
CA LYS A 185 -2.21 -29.07 -21.02
C LYS A 185 -2.88 -28.11 -20.04
N LYS A 186 -3.74 -27.19 -20.48
CA LYS A 186 -4.40 -26.23 -19.57
C LYS A 186 -5.66 -26.82 -18.94
N ASP A 187 -6.43 -27.59 -19.70
CA ASP A 187 -7.67 -28.18 -19.20
C ASP A 187 -7.40 -29.29 -18.19
N GLN A 188 -6.38 -30.12 -18.43
CA GLN A 188 -5.99 -31.16 -17.47
C GLN A 188 -5.52 -30.55 -16.15
N LYS A 189 -4.61 -29.56 -16.17
CA LYS A 189 -4.18 -28.85 -14.95
C LYS A 189 -5.35 -28.22 -14.20
N LYS A 190 -6.34 -27.69 -14.91
CA LYS A 190 -7.55 -27.13 -14.28
C LYS A 190 -8.38 -28.22 -13.62
N LYS A 191 -8.61 -29.35 -14.30
CA LYS A 191 -9.30 -30.52 -13.76
C LYS A 191 -8.57 -31.09 -12.54
N ASP A 192 -7.26 -31.28 -12.63
CA ASP A 192 -6.45 -31.80 -11.53
C ASP A 192 -6.50 -30.85 -10.31
N LYS A 193 -6.46 -29.53 -10.53
CA LYS A 193 -6.64 -28.53 -9.47
C LYS A 193 -8.02 -28.61 -8.82
N ILE A 194 -9.08 -28.76 -9.63
CA ILE A 194 -10.45 -28.90 -9.12
C ILE A 194 -10.58 -30.21 -8.33
N ALA A 195 -10.08 -31.33 -8.85
CA ALA A 195 -10.10 -32.61 -8.15
C ALA A 195 -9.30 -32.56 -6.84
N ALA A 196 -8.13 -31.91 -6.82
CA ALA A 196 -7.35 -31.71 -5.60
C ALA A 196 -8.08 -30.81 -4.58
N LEU A 197 -8.80 -29.78 -5.06
CA LEU A 197 -9.64 -28.92 -4.22
C LEU A 197 -10.82 -29.71 -3.63
N GLU A 198 -11.49 -30.53 -4.42
CA GLU A 198 -12.59 -31.41 -4.00
C GLU A 198 -12.13 -32.41 -2.93
N GLN A 199 -10.99 -33.08 -3.15
CA GLN A 199 -10.40 -33.97 -2.16
C GLN A 199 -10.08 -33.23 -0.85
N ARG A 200 -9.51 -32.01 -0.95
CA ARG A 200 -9.21 -31.18 0.22
C ARG A 200 -10.47 -30.82 0.99
N TYR A 201 -11.57 -30.46 0.31
CA TYR A 201 -12.84 -30.18 0.96
C TYR A 201 -13.48 -31.42 1.59
N ALA A 202 -13.40 -32.58 0.94
CA ALA A 202 -13.90 -33.83 1.52
C ALA A 202 -13.17 -34.17 2.84
N VAL A 203 -11.85 -33.94 2.91
CA VAL A 203 -11.07 -34.12 4.14
C VAL A 203 -11.47 -33.09 5.20
N MET A 204 -11.64 -31.81 4.84
CA MET A 204 -12.11 -30.79 5.78
C MET A 204 -13.48 -31.15 6.38
N GLU A 205 -14.41 -31.62 5.56
CA GLU A 205 -15.74 -32.05 6.04
C GLU A 205 -15.65 -33.25 6.99
N GLN A 206 -14.74 -34.20 6.72
CA GLN A 206 -14.47 -35.30 7.65
C GLN A 206 -13.93 -34.79 8.99
N ILE A 207 -13.01 -33.82 8.97
CA ILE A 207 -12.48 -33.19 10.17
C ILE A 207 -13.61 -32.51 10.93
N ASP A 208 -14.42 -31.69 10.27
CA ASP A 208 -15.52 -30.97 10.91
C ASP A 208 -16.55 -31.91 11.55
N ARG A 209 -16.81 -33.07 10.94
CA ARG A 209 -17.65 -34.11 11.54
C ARG A 209 -17.01 -34.72 12.79
N VAL A 210 -15.70 -34.96 12.81
CA VAL A 210 -15.00 -35.53 13.97
C VAL A 210 -14.87 -34.51 15.11
N PHE A 211 -14.54 -33.25 14.79
CA PHE A 211 -14.28 -32.18 15.75
C PHE A 211 -15.57 -31.44 16.19
N GLN A 212 -16.68 -32.17 16.28
CA GLN A 212 -17.91 -31.65 16.88
C GLN A 212 -17.91 -31.87 18.39
N GLN A 213 -18.57 -30.96 19.13
CA GLN A 213 -18.74 -31.06 20.58
C GLN A 213 -19.26 -32.42 21.04
N LYS A 214 -20.23 -33.00 20.30
CA LYS A 214 -20.83 -34.31 20.60
C LYS A 214 -19.84 -35.47 20.49
N ASN A 215 -18.88 -35.38 19.56
CA ASN A 215 -17.93 -36.46 19.31
C ASN A 215 -16.69 -36.33 20.21
N LEU A 216 -16.26 -35.10 20.49
CA LEU A 216 -15.13 -34.84 21.38
C LEU A 216 -15.46 -35.03 22.86
N SER A 217 -16.73 -34.93 23.28
CA SER A 217 -17.14 -35.16 24.67
C SER A 217 -16.84 -36.57 25.18
N GLN A 218 -16.65 -37.54 24.28
CA GLN A 218 -16.24 -38.91 24.61
C GLN A 218 -14.76 -39.02 24.99
N TYR A 219 -13.92 -38.13 24.45
CA TYR A 219 -12.47 -38.14 24.63
C TYR A 219 -12.01 -37.09 25.65
N ILE A 220 -12.75 -35.99 25.77
CA ILE A 220 -12.33 -34.82 26.53
C ILE A 220 -13.47 -34.38 27.45
N THR A 221 -13.17 -34.28 28.75
CA THR A 221 -14.05 -33.66 29.74
C THR A 221 -13.69 -32.18 29.89
N LEU A 222 -14.40 -31.31 29.18
CA LEU A 222 -14.34 -29.85 29.30
C LEU A 222 -15.76 -29.29 29.40
N GLY A 223 -15.92 -28.12 30.02
CA GLY A 223 -17.21 -27.41 30.02
C GLY A 223 -17.62 -26.97 28.60
N GLU A 224 -18.91 -26.75 28.36
CA GLU A 224 -19.41 -26.45 27.00
C GLU A 224 -18.77 -25.22 26.35
N ALA A 225 -18.55 -24.15 27.13
CA ALA A 225 -17.90 -22.93 26.65
C ALA A 225 -16.43 -23.16 26.30
N ASP A 226 -15.70 -23.89 27.15
CA ASP A 226 -14.29 -24.23 26.93
C ASP A 226 -14.13 -25.21 25.76
N MET A 227 -15.09 -26.11 25.56
CA MET A 227 -15.08 -27.05 24.44
C MET A 227 -15.23 -26.33 23.10
N LYS A 228 -16.13 -25.33 23.01
CA LYS A 228 -16.28 -24.51 21.79
C LYS A 228 -14.99 -23.76 21.47
N ASN A 229 -14.36 -23.17 22.49
CA ASN A 229 -13.08 -22.48 22.35
C ASN A 229 -11.96 -23.44 21.93
N PHE A 230 -11.92 -24.64 22.51
CA PHE A 230 -10.96 -25.68 22.17
C PHE A 230 -11.09 -26.12 20.71
N ILE A 231 -12.32 -26.39 20.25
CA ILE A 231 -12.60 -26.76 18.84
C ILE A 231 -12.10 -25.65 17.91
N ALA A 232 -12.42 -24.39 18.22
CA ALA A 232 -11.99 -23.26 17.41
C ALA A 232 -10.47 -23.13 17.28
N LEU A 233 -9.73 -23.38 18.37
CA LEU A 233 -8.28 -23.20 18.42
C LEU A 233 -7.49 -24.39 17.86
N TYR A 234 -8.02 -25.61 18.00
CA TYR A 234 -7.27 -26.85 17.72
C TYR A 234 -7.92 -27.73 16.64
N THR A 235 -8.77 -27.18 15.78
CA THR A 235 -9.21 -27.91 14.58
C THR A 235 -8.01 -28.09 13.63
N PRO A 236 -7.64 -29.33 13.28
CA PRO A 236 -6.44 -29.57 12.48
C PRO A 236 -6.65 -29.19 11.02
N THR A 237 -5.55 -28.91 10.31
CA THR A 237 -5.57 -28.68 8.87
C THR A 237 -5.69 -30.00 8.10
N PRO A 238 -6.26 -30.01 6.88
CA PRO A 238 -6.37 -31.24 6.08
C PRO A 238 -5.00 -31.87 5.77
N GLU A 239 -3.95 -31.06 5.71
CA GLU A 239 -2.58 -31.52 5.49
C GLU A 239 -2.03 -32.31 6.69
N MET A 240 -2.38 -31.89 7.91
CA MET A 240 -1.99 -32.58 9.14
C MET A 240 -2.65 -33.96 9.24
N VAL A 241 -3.95 -34.04 8.92
CA VAL A 241 -4.74 -35.29 9.02
C VAL A 241 -4.40 -36.29 7.93
N THR A 242 -4.04 -35.82 6.73
CA THR A 242 -3.64 -36.69 5.62
C THR A 242 -2.26 -37.35 5.84
N SER A 243 -1.49 -36.88 6.82
CA SER A 243 -0.18 -37.44 7.13
C SER A 243 -0.27 -38.82 7.80
N LYS A 244 0.63 -39.75 7.42
CA LYS A 244 0.66 -41.13 7.97
C LYS A 244 0.87 -41.22 9.49
N LYS A 245 1.23 -40.11 10.14
CA LYS A 245 1.55 -40.06 11.58
C LYS A 245 0.40 -39.49 12.41
N PHE A 246 -0.72 -39.13 11.79
CA PHE A 246 -1.83 -38.53 12.50
C PHE A 246 -2.60 -39.58 13.29
N ASP A 247 -2.51 -39.49 14.61
CA ASP A 247 -3.34 -40.25 15.55
C ASP A 247 -4.21 -39.26 16.35
N LEU A 248 -5.53 -39.42 16.24
CA LEU A 248 -6.48 -38.47 16.82
C LEU A 248 -6.32 -38.36 18.33
N VAL A 249 -6.18 -39.49 19.03
CA VAL A 249 -6.12 -39.53 20.50
C VAL A 249 -4.85 -38.85 21.00
N THR A 250 -3.71 -39.16 20.36
CA THR A 250 -2.42 -38.53 20.67
C THR A 250 -2.47 -37.03 20.44
N TYR A 251 -3.01 -36.60 19.30
CA TYR A 251 -3.20 -35.20 18.97
C TYR A 251 -4.06 -34.46 20.00
N LEU A 252 -5.23 -35.01 20.33
CA LEU A 252 -6.15 -34.41 21.30
C LEU A 252 -5.51 -34.25 22.68
N ASN A 253 -4.74 -35.24 23.13
CA ASN A 253 -4.04 -35.19 24.41
C ASN A 253 -3.00 -34.07 24.44
N ASP A 254 -2.22 -33.90 23.38
CA ASP A 254 -1.21 -32.85 23.31
C ASP A 254 -1.83 -31.45 23.20
N CYS A 255 -2.89 -31.30 22.41
CA CYS A 255 -3.67 -30.06 22.35
C CYS A 255 -4.29 -29.70 23.71
N LEU A 256 -4.79 -30.69 24.44
CA LEU A 256 -5.38 -30.48 25.76
C LEU A 256 -4.34 -30.05 26.80
N LYS A 257 -3.13 -30.60 26.76
CA LYS A 257 -2.00 -30.11 27.60
C LYS A 257 -1.69 -28.65 27.29
N GLN A 258 -1.62 -28.29 26.01
CA GLN A 258 -1.37 -26.91 25.58
C GLN A 258 -2.50 -25.97 26.04
N TYR A 259 -3.76 -26.38 25.88
CA TYR A 259 -4.92 -25.57 26.26
C TYR A 259 -4.95 -25.28 27.77
N ARG A 260 -4.64 -26.28 28.60
CA ARG A 260 -4.55 -26.12 30.05
C ARG A 260 -3.39 -25.21 30.48
N ALA A 261 -2.28 -25.22 29.74
CA ALA A 261 -1.12 -24.36 30.01
C ALA A 261 -1.36 -22.88 29.66
N LEU A 262 -2.31 -22.58 28.78
CA LEU A 262 -2.63 -21.19 28.40
C LEU A 262 -3.35 -20.44 29.53
N PRO A 263 -3.05 -19.15 29.76
CA PRO A 263 -3.81 -18.31 30.68
C PRO A 263 -5.25 -18.08 30.19
N PRO A 264 -6.23 -17.86 31.08
CA PRO A 264 -7.65 -17.81 30.73
C PRO A 264 -8.00 -16.81 29.61
N GLU A 265 -7.32 -15.66 29.57
CA GLU A 265 -7.54 -14.62 28.56
C GLU A 265 -7.20 -15.08 27.13
N LYS A 266 -6.22 -15.98 26.96
CA LYS A 266 -5.78 -16.49 25.65
C LYS A 266 -6.53 -17.74 25.20
N ARG A 267 -7.46 -18.23 26.04
CA ARG A 267 -8.29 -19.40 25.71
C ARG A 267 -9.48 -19.04 24.83
N GLN A 268 -9.74 -17.75 24.62
CA GLN A 268 -10.74 -17.28 23.69
C GLN A 268 -10.13 -17.20 22.28
N PRO A 269 -10.78 -17.77 21.26
CA PRO A 269 -10.30 -17.63 19.89
C PRO A 269 -10.29 -16.15 19.48
N PRO A 270 -9.30 -15.70 18.67
CA PRO A 270 -9.32 -14.38 18.05
C PRO A 270 -10.66 -14.13 17.33
N PRO A 271 -11.20 -12.90 17.35
CA PRO A 271 -12.48 -12.58 16.70
C PRO A 271 -12.55 -12.98 15.23
N ASP A 272 -11.40 -13.05 14.55
CA ASP A 272 -11.30 -13.29 13.11
C ASP A 272 -11.28 -14.78 12.73
N LEU A 273 -11.25 -15.71 13.71
CA LEU A 273 -11.08 -17.14 13.43
C LEU A 273 -12.37 -17.86 12.99
N PHE A 274 -13.52 -17.19 13.11
CA PHE A 274 -14.79 -17.68 12.58
C PHE A 274 -15.26 -16.78 11.43
N PRO A 275 -15.07 -17.18 10.15
CA PRO A 275 -15.85 -16.60 9.08
C PRO A 275 -17.31 -17.10 9.21
N GLY A 276 -18.07 -16.56 10.17
CA GLY A 276 -19.49 -16.88 10.33
C GLY A 276 -20.09 -16.87 11.74
N ALA A 277 -19.32 -16.62 12.80
CA ALA A 277 -19.89 -16.50 14.15
C ALA A 277 -19.62 -15.11 14.72
N ASN A 278 -20.62 -14.23 14.66
CA ASN A 278 -20.72 -13.02 15.47
C ASN A 278 -21.92 -13.23 16.43
N PRO A 279 -21.95 -12.61 17.62
CA PRO A 279 -22.99 -12.80 18.63
C PRO A 279 -24.37 -12.31 18.17
#